data_AF-A0A135L1V2-F1
#
_entry.id   AF-A0A135L1V2-F1
#
_cell.length_a   1.000
_cell.length_b   1.000
_cell.length_c   1.000
_cell.angle_alpha   90.00
_cell.angle_beta   90.00
_cell.angle_gamma   90.00
#
_symmetry.space_group_name_H-M   'P 1'
#
loop_
_entity.id
_entity.type
_entity.pdbx_description
1 polymer ?
#
loop_
_entity_poly.entity_id
_entity_poly.type
_entity_poly.pdbx_seq_one_letter_code
_entity_poly.pdbx_strand_id
1 'polypeptide(L)'
;MGVYYNPLWVTQAAVNDSTKKVIGTDIPISSIVTSGDFFNGNPDPAKQLYWVDVTKPGTKEFVQGYVNYFKNMGVIFLRVDFLSWYESGTEVGAPDGAIAHGSVNYETALSWIEEAAGTDMTISLVMPNLYNHAEVEMKYGDMIRIDNDTATGGWTHISQGSFGDLRQTWQDHWSQWANPFQGFTGFSDIAGRRSMILDGDFLRMNTFSGSYADNERKSAVSLFTMAGSPIAIADQYDTIGDNAKYYQNTELIALHQDGFVGKPIYYNGNPYEPETSGYPDTGSRDSERWIGQTSDRNWVAAIFNRSDYEKTQSIDFASILGLTNGASVRDLWLHTDLGFKTNQTVTLNLHDVSIVKIIPNHPDPTINRYEAEVAAFQNGAHFNNNHTGYSGEGFIDKLESGSEGANVVFSVNAASSGNYNLNVRYGNAMGYTSTASYTVNDASGNILDTGKISLPNLSNWDTWGNASITIPLSQGLNLITIARNSDDTGAFNLDYIELNNRTPQPVNRVVNPGFETGDITGWTEWHPSASYGVDSYDVHSGNYKLYFWNTSPYQQSVHQIINNLPNGSYNISTWVKLQAYSGVDPTYARM
;
A
#
# COMPACT_ATOMS: atom_id res chain seq x y z
N MET A 1 -19.27 -10.57 -3.83
CA MET A 1 -19.76 -10.95 -2.48
C MET A 1 -18.56 -11.42 -1.68
N GLY A 2 -18.44 -11.03 -0.41
CA GLY A 2 -17.46 -11.59 0.52
C GLY A 2 -18.15 -12.54 1.50
N VAL A 3 -17.42 -13.55 1.98
CA VAL A 3 -17.93 -14.53 2.94
C VAL A 3 -17.00 -14.60 4.14
N TYR A 4 -17.58 -14.59 5.34
CA TYR A 4 -16.92 -14.98 6.57
C TYR A 4 -17.26 -16.44 6.86
N TYR A 5 -16.27 -17.32 6.80
CA TYR A 5 -16.40 -18.72 7.19
C TYR A 5 -15.01 -19.35 7.29
N ASN A 6 -14.77 -20.18 8.32
CA ASN A 6 -13.56 -21.00 8.37
C ASN A 6 -13.84 -22.38 7.75
N PRO A 7 -13.18 -22.77 6.63
CA PRO A 7 -13.35 -24.09 6.00
C PRO A 7 -12.95 -25.28 6.88
N LEU A 8 -12.31 -25.03 8.02
CA LEU A 8 -11.97 -26.03 9.03
C LEU A 8 -13.11 -26.32 10.00
N TRP A 9 -14.25 -25.62 9.91
CA TRP A 9 -15.42 -25.89 10.72
C TRP A 9 -16.36 -26.93 10.10
N VAL A 10 -16.76 -27.90 10.93
CA VAL A 10 -17.80 -28.89 10.59
C VAL A 10 -18.97 -28.77 11.55
N THR A 11 -20.16 -28.58 11.02
CA THR A 11 -21.37 -28.51 11.88
C THR A 11 -21.68 -29.89 12.48
N GLN A 12 -22.14 -29.91 13.74
CA GLN A 12 -22.67 -31.13 14.36
C GLN A 12 -23.80 -31.77 13.58
N ALA A 13 -24.65 -30.96 12.93
CA ALA A 13 -25.72 -31.48 12.08
C ALA A 13 -25.19 -32.33 10.93
N ALA A 14 -24.07 -31.93 10.31
CA ALA A 14 -23.45 -32.71 9.24
C ALA A 14 -22.73 -33.96 9.77
N VAL A 15 -22.09 -33.87 10.94
CA VAL A 15 -21.45 -35.03 11.60
C VAL A 15 -22.48 -36.08 12.03
N ASN A 16 -23.65 -35.66 12.53
CA ASN A 16 -24.68 -36.57 13.04
C ASN A 16 -25.58 -37.17 11.94
N ASP A 17 -25.51 -36.67 10.71
CA ASP A 17 -26.26 -37.19 9.58
C ASP A 17 -25.39 -38.15 8.74
N SER A 18 -25.59 -39.45 8.96
CA SER A 18 -24.87 -40.53 8.25
C SER A 18 -25.01 -40.51 6.72
N THR A 19 -25.95 -39.73 6.16
CA THR A 19 -26.10 -39.58 4.71
C THR A 19 -25.14 -38.54 4.13
N LYS A 20 -24.52 -37.70 4.95
CA LYS A 20 -23.58 -36.67 4.51
C LYS A 20 -22.20 -37.27 4.31
N LYS A 21 -21.63 -37.01 3.13
CA LYS A 21 -20.31 -37.48 2.74
C LYS A 21 -19.46 -36.31 2.26
N VAL A 22 -18.14 -36.45 2.37
CA VAL A 22 -17.17 -35.52 1.78
C VAL A 22 -17.36 -35.52 0.27
N ILE A 23 -17.39 -34.32 -0.32
CA ILE A 23 -17.64 -34.13 -1.75
C ILE A 23 -16.66 -34.95 -2.60
N GLY A 24 -17.18 -35.61 -3.64
CA GLY A 24 -16.36 -36.44 -4.53
C GLY A 24 -15.88 -37.78 -3.95
N THR A 25 -16.32 -38.15 -2.74
CA THR A 25 -15.89 -39.38 -2.07
C THR A 25 -17.07 -40.14 -1.45
N ASP A 26 -16.80 -41.36 -0.97
CA ASP A 26 -17.73 -42.12 -0.12
C ASP A 26 -17.47 -41.96 1.39
N ILE A 27 -16.57 -41.05 1.78
CA ILE A 27 -16.12 -40.85 3.16
C ILE A 27 -17.20 -40.07 3.94
N PRO A 28 -17.73 -40.61 5.06
CA PRO A 28 -18.71 -39.90 5.90
C PRO A 28 -18.13 -38.62 6.53
N ILE A 29 -18.93 -37.57 6.68
CA ILE A 29 -18.49 -36.34 7.37
C ILE A 29 -18.09 -36.62 8.83
N SER A 30 -18.71 -37.61 9.47
CA SER A 30 -18.36 -38.00 10.84
C SER A 30 -16.93 -38.55 11.00
N SER A 31 -16.27 -38.98 9.91
CA SER A 31 -14.92 -39.56 9.99
C SER A 31 -13.80 -38.55 9.80
N ILE A 32 -14.09 -37.28 9.48
CA ILE A 32 -13.07 -36.22 9.31
C ILE A 32 -12.89 -35.33 10.54
N VAL A 33 -13.56 -35.65 11.64
CA VAL A 33 -13.47 -34.92 12.92
C VAL A 33 -13.00 -35.85 14.03
N THR A 34 -12.47 -35.30 15.12
CA THR A 34 -12.14 -36.05 16.34
C THR A 34 -13.21 -35.82 17.41
N SER A 35 -13.60 -36.89 18.10
CA SER A 35 -14.68 -36.82 19.08
C SER A 35 -14.32 -35.89 20.23
N GLY A 36 -15.16 -34.89 20.50
CA GLY A 36 -14.92 -33.89 21.54
C GLY A 36 -14.07 -32.70 21.10
N ASP A 37 -13.56 -32.71 19.86
CA ASP A 37 -12.73 -31.65 19.30
C ASP A 37 -13.59 -30.53 18.70
N PHE A 38 -14.13 -29.69 19.59
CA PHE A 38 -15.02 -28.61 19.23
C PHE A 38 -14.28 -27.26 19.17
N PHE A 39 -14.64 -26.47 18.15
CA PHE A 39 -14.60 -25.02 18.22
C PHE A 39 -15.58 -24.57 19.31
N ASN A 40 -15.10 -24.48 20.55
CA ASN A 40 -15.90 -24.32 21.77
C ASN A 40 -16.39 -22.86 21.99
N GLY A 41 -16.55 -22.07 20.93
CA GLY A 41 -16.97 -20.67 21.00
C GLY A 41 -18.49 -20.44 21.15
N ASN A 42 -19.31 -21.50 21.12
CA ASN A 42 -20.76 -21.40 21.27
C ASN A 42 -21.20 -22.00 22.62
N PRO A 43 -21.89 -21.23 23.50
CA PRO A 43 -22.37 -21.73 24.78
C PRO A 43 -23.51 -22.75 24.66
N ASP A 44 -24.14 -22.87 23.48
CA ASP A 44 -25.14 -23.90 23.18
C ASP A 44 -24.43 -25.16 22.65
N PRO A 45 -24.41 -26.27 23.42
CA PRO A 45 -23.72 -27.49 23.02
C PRO A 45 -24.23 -28.06 21.70
N ALA A 46 -25.49 -27.79 21.31
CA ALA A 46 -26.05 -28.28 20.05
C ALA A 46 -25.60 -27.47 18.81
N LYS A 47 -24.94 -26.32 19.02
CA LYS A 47 -24.47 -25.41 17.97
C LYS A 47 -22.96 -25.28 17.90
N GLN A 48 -22.23 -26.07 18.70
CA GLN A 48 -20.78 -26.14 18.59
C GLN A 48 -20.39 -26.70 17.22
N LEU A 49 -19.30 -26.17 16.67
CA LEU A 49 -18.68 -26.65 15.45
C LEU A 49 -17.53 -27.58 15.86
N TYR A 50 -17.27 -28.62 15.08
CA TYR A 50 -16.01 -29.36 15.19
C TYR A 50 -14.92 -28.63 14.41
N TRP A 51 -13.68 -28.81 14.85
CA TRP A 51 -12.54 -28.65 13.97
C TRP A 51 -12.38 -29.90 13.09
N VAL A 52 -11.98 -29.70 11.83
CA VAL A 52 -11.54 -30.81 10.99
C VAL A 52 -10.20 -31.34 11.48
N ASP A 53 -10.05 -32.66 11.44
CA ASP A 53 -8.78 -33.33 11.67
C ASP A 53 -8.10 -33.55 10.31
N VAL A 54 -7.11 -32.71 10.01
CA VAL A 54 -6.37 -32.72 8.73
C VAL A 54 -5.56 -34.00 8.53
N THR A 55 -5.38 -34.82 9.56
CA THR A 55 -4.68 -36.11 9.43
C THR A 55 -5.58 -37.23 8.90
N LYS A 56 -6.90 -37.01 8.82
CA LYS A 56 -7.88 -38.03 8.41
C LYS A 56 -8.10 -38.05 6.89
N PRO A 57 -8.34 -39.23 6.29
CA PRO A 57 -8.69 -39.33 4.88
C PRO A 57 -9.96 -38.54 4.55
N GLY A 58 -9.97 -37.84 3.41
CA GLY A 58 -11.11 -37.04 2.96
C GLY A 58 -11.11 -35.60 3.47
N THR A 59 -10.25 -35.23 4.43
CA THR A 59 -10.27 -33.87 4.99
C THR A 59 -9.80 -32.82 3.97
N LYS A 60 -8.81 -33.13 3.12
CA LYS A 60 -8.38 -32.22 2.05
C LYS A 60 -9.53 -31.91 1.09
N GLU A 61 -10.22 -32.94 0.60
CA GLU A 61 -11.36 -32.80 -0.30
C GLU A 61 -12.52 -32.04 0.34
N PHE A 62 -12.72 -32.17 1.65
CA PHE A 62 -13.71 -31.38 2.39
C PHE A 62 -13.35 -29.89 2.43
N VAL A 63 -12.12 -29.56 2.87
CA VAL A 63 -11.64 -28.18 2.99
C VAL A 63 -11.65 -27.48 1.64
N GLN A 64 -11.04 -28.11 0.63
CA GLN A 64 -11.02 -27.59 -0.74
C GLN A 64 -12.43 -27.53 -1.34
N GLY A 65 -13.29 -28.49 -1.01
CA GLY A 65 -14.70 -28.51 -1.41
C GLY A 65 -15.47 -27.30 -0.91
N TYR A 66 -15.26 -26.89 0.34
CA TYR A 66 -15.91 -25.71 0.93
C TYR A 66 -15.42 -24.40 0.30
N VAL A 67 -14.10 -24.29 0.07
CA VAL A 67 -13.51 -23.15 -0.64
C VAL A 67 -14.07 -23.05 -2.06
N ASN A 68 -14.05 -24.15 -2.81
CA ASN A 68 -14.60 -24.21 -4.16
C ASN A 68 -16.11 -23.96 -4.20
N TYR A 69 -16.86 -24.37 -3.16
CA TYR A 69 -18.27 -24.07 -3.05
C TYR A 69 -18.52 -22.55 -3.05
N PHE A 70 -17.79 -21.80 -2.22
CA PHE A 70 -17.90 -20.34 -2.21
C PHE A 70 -17.42 -19.70 -3.51
N LYS A 71 -16.28 -20.15 -4.05
CA LYS A 71 -15.76 -19.68 -5.34
C LYS A 71 -16.78 -19.87 -6.47
N ASN A 72 -17.43 -21.04 -6.54
CA ASN A 72 -18.47 -21.33 -7.54
C ASN A 72 -19.74 -20.48 -7.36
N MET A 73 -19.97 -19.88 -6.19
CA MET A 73 -21.02 -18.89 -5.96
C MET A 73 -20.61 -17.47 -6.41
N GLY A 74 -19.40 -17.28 -6.93
CA GLY A 74 -18.86 -15.97 -7.29
C GLY A 74 -18.36 -15.15 -6.08
N VAL A 75 -18.01 -15.83 -4.98
CA VAL A 75 -17.32 -15.21 -3.85
C VAL A 75 -15.87 -14.96 -4.25
N ILE A 76 -15.42 -13.71 -4.07
CA ILE A 76 -14.06 -13.28 -4.44
C ILE A 76 -13.22 -12.94 -3.20
N PHE A 77 -13.79 -13.06 -2.00
CA PHE A 77 -13.15 -12.73 -0.74
C PHE A 77 -13.66 -13.66 0.35
N LEU A 78 -12.75 -14.46 0.92
CA LEU A 78 -13.02 -15.38 2.03
C LEU A 78 -12.26 -14.91 3.27
N ARG A 79 -13.00 -14.56 4.32
CA ARG A 79 -12.49 -14.19 5.65
C ARG A 79 -12.50 -15.42 6.55
N VAL A 80 -11.31 -15.96 6.83
CA VAL A 80 -11.05 -17.18 7.58
C VAL A 80 -10.55 -16.79 8.98
N ASP A 81 -11.34 -17.09 10.00
CA ASP A 81 -11.13 -16.58 11.35
C ASP A 81 -10.84 -17.69 12.37
N PHE A 82 -10.41 -17.32 13.57
CA PHE A 82 -10.06 -18.19 14.70
C PHE A 82 -8.90 -19.12 14.38
N LEU A 83 -7.95 -18.65 13.58
CA LEU A 83 -6.78 -19.42 13.13
C LEU A 83 -5.86 -19.80 14.29
N SER A 84 -5.59 -18.87 15.20
CA SER A 84 -4.77 -19.12 16.39
C SER A 84 -5.39 -20.15 17.32
N TRP A 85 -6.72 -20.16 17.46
CA TRP A 85 -7.43 -21.15 18.27
C TRP A 85 -7.30 -22.55 17.68
N TYR A 86 -7.28 -22.68 16.36
CA TYR A 86 -6.99 -23.95 15.70
C TYR A 86 -5.53 -24.36 15.96
N GLU A 87 -4.58 -23.47 15.72
CA GLU A 87 -3.15 -23.80 15.79
C GLU A 87 -2.67 -24.11 17.22
N SER A 88 -2.84 -23.17 18.16
CA SER A 88 -2.23 -23.23 19.51
C SER A 88 -3.21 -23.61 20.61
N GLY A 89 -4.52 -23.42 20.42
CA GLY A 89 -5.54 -23.81 21.40
C GLY A 89 -5.48 -23.10 22.76
N THR A 90 -4.62 -22.10 22.96
CA THR A 90 -4.37 -21.48 24.29
C THR A 90 -4.24 -19.96 24.23
N GLU A 91 -5.19 -19.27 23.60
CA GLU A 91 -5.11 -17.83 23.35
C GLU A 91 -6.11 -16.99 24.15
N VAL A 92 -5.94 -15.66 24.12
CA VAL A 92 -6.91 -14.71 24.66
C VAL A 92 -8.29 -14.96 24.02
N GLY A 93 -9.25 -15.34 24.88
CA GLY A 93 -10.62 -15.67 24.46
C GLY A 93 -10.85 -17.13 24.07
N ALA A 94 -9.79 -17.95 23.91
CA ALA A 94 -9.94 -19.37 23.64
C ALA A 94 -10.64 -20.06 24.84
N PRO A 95 -11.65 -20.93 24.59
CA PRO A 95 -12.35 -21.62 25.66
C PRO A 95 -11.44 -22.58 26.43
N ASP A 96 -11.70 -22.75 27.72
CA ASP A 96 -11.02 -23.75 28.55
C ASP A 96 -11.10 -25.15 27.89
N GLY A 97 -9.94 -25.77 27.72
CA GLY A 97 -9.82 -27.10 27.12
C GLY A 97 -9.84 -27.13 25.59
N ALA A 98 -9.70 -26.00 24.91
CA ALA A 98 -9.47 -25.97 23.47
C ALA A 98 -8.22 -26.81 23.09
N ILE A 99 -8.33 -27.54 21.98
CA ILE A 99 -7.31 -28.47 21.52
C ILE A 99 -6.38 -27.75 20.54
N ALA A 100 -5.08 -27.82 20.80
CA ALA A 100 -4.06 -27.36 19.88
C ALA A 100 -3.86 -28.37 18.74
N HIS A 101 -3.98 -27.92 17.49
CA HIS A 101 -3.75 -28.78 16.32
C HIS A 101 -2.29 -28.74 15.83
N GLY A 102 -1.52 -27.73 16.25
CA GLY A 102 -0.09 -27.58 15.98
C GLY A 102 0.23 -26.99 14.60
N SER A 103 1.36 -26.30 14.50
CA SER A 103 1.76 -25.52 13.32
C SER A 103 1.87 -26.34 12.03
N VAL A 104 2.22 -27.63 12.10
CA VAL A 104 2.27 -28.52 10.92
C VAL A 104 0.89 -28.73 10.31
N ASN A 105 -0.12 -28.93 11.15
CA ASN A 105 -1.50 -29.11 10.71
C ASN A 105 -2.11 -27.79 10.25
N TYR A 106 -1.75 -26.69 10.90
CA TYR A 106 -2.10 -25.32 10.50
C TYR A 106 -1.58 -24.98 9.10
N GLU A 107 -0.28 -25.18 8.85
CA GLU A 107 0.33 -24.98 7.53
C GLU A 107 -0.33 -25.87 6.48
N THR A 108 -0.57 -27.15 6.81
CA THR A 108 -1.27 -28.08 5.91
C THR A 108 -2.66 -27.55 5.54
N ALA A 109 -3.45 -27.10 6.52
CA ALA A 109 -4.78 -26.53 6.30
C ALA A 109 -4.74 -25.29 5.40
N LEU A 110 -3.84 -24.33 5.68
CA LEU A 110 -3.72 -23.12 4.87
C LEU A 110 -3.28 -23.43 3.44
N SER A 111 -2.37 -24.38 3.24
CA SER A 111 -1.96 -24.82 1.89
C SER A 111 -3.13 -25.36 1.06
N TRP A 112 -4.08 -26.06 1.69
CA TRP A 112 -5.26 -26.57 1.00
C TRP A 112 -6.25 -25.46 0.64
N ILE A 113 -6.38 -24.47 1.52
CA ILE A 113 -7.24 -23.30 1.29
C ILE A 113 -6.68 -22.47 0.13
N GLU A 114 -5.38 -22.17 0.13
CA GLU A 114 -4.67 -21.48 -0.96
C GLU A 114 -4.82 -22.21 -2.29
N GLU A 115 -4.49 -23.50 -2.33
CA GLU A 115 -4.57 -24.31 -3.56
C GLU A 115 -5.99 -24.30 -4.16
N ALA A 116 -7.02 -24.32 -3.29
CA ALA A 116 -8.41 -24.29 -3.74
C ALA A 116 -8.90 -22.88 -4.12
N ALA A 117 -8.41 -21.82 -3.47
CA ALA A 117 -8.75 -20.45 -3.82
C ALA A 117 -8.14 -20.07 -5.18
N GLY A 118 -6.83 -20.32 -5.35
CA GLY A 118 -6.05 -19.85 -6.48
C GLY A 118 -6.14 -18.33 -6.64
N THR A 119 -6.02 -17.84 -7.88
CA THR A 119 -6.06 -16.40 -8.18
C THR A 119 -7.47 -15.80 -8.21
N ASP A 120 -8.51 -16.61 -8.03
CA ASP A 120 -9.91 -16.18 -8.21
C ASP A 120 -10.54 -15.61 -6.94
N MET A 121 -9.93 -15.83 -5.78
CA MET A 121 -10.52 -15.49 -4.48
C MET A 121 -9.43 -15.07 -3.49
N THR A 122 -9.56 -13.86 -2.93
CA THR A 122 -8.68 -13.36 -1.88
C THR A 122 -8.91 -14.11 -0.57
N ILE A 123 -7.83 -14.57 0.06
CA ILE A 123 -7.81 -15.20 1.37
C ILE A 123 -7.41 -14.19 2.45
N SER A 124 -8.35 -13.89 3.33
CA SER A 124 -8.15 -13.06 4.51
C SER A 124 -7.99 -13.95 5.75
N LEU A 125 -6.79 -13.98 6.30
CA LEU A 125 -6.42 -14.72 7.50
C LEU A 125 -6.63 -13.85 8.74
N VAL A 126 -7.51 -14.30 9.61
CA VAL A 126 -8.01 -13.54 10.77
C VAL A 126 -7.76 -14.35 12.04
N MET A 127 -7.30 -13.63 13.06
CA MET A 127 -6.72 -14.18 14.29
C MET A 127 -5.53 -15.14 14.08
N PRO A 128 -4.59 -14.93 13.14
CA PRO A 128 -3.40 -15.79 13.04
C PRO A 128 -2.42 -15.52 14.20
N ASN A 129 -1.66 -16.52 14.64
CA ASN A 129 -0.60 -16.29 15.66
C ASN A 129 0.58 -15.47 15.11
N LEU A 130 0.80 -15.53 13.79
CA LEU A 130 1.89 -14.85 13.09
C LEU A 130 3.28 -15.28 13.59
N TYR A 131 3.42 -16.56 13.95
CA TYR A 131 4.72 -17.10 14.38
C TYR A 131 5.80 -16.90 13.33
N ASN A 132 7.03 -16.67 13.78
CA ASN A 132 8.19 -16.39 12.94
C ASN A 132 7.94 -15.24 11.94
N HIS A 133 7.28 -14.17 12.40
CA HIS A 133 6.94 -13.00 11.57
C HIS A 133 6.05 -13.37 10.38
N ALA A 134 4.96 -14.08 10.66
CA ALA A 134 3.95 -14.49 9.68
C ALA A 134 4.45 -15.45 8.59
N GLU A 135 5.46 -16.29 8.88
CA GLU A 135 6.14 -17.12 7.87
C GLU A 135 5.17 -18.02 7.09
N VAL A 136 4.19 -18.61 7.76
CA VAL A 136 3.21 -19.52 7.14
C VAL A 136 2.14 -18.72 6.41
N GLU A 137 1.63 -17.66 7.02
CA GLU A 137 0.60 -16.81 6.44
C GLU A 137 1.08 -16.15 5.14
N MET A 138 2.36 -15.73 5.08
CA MET A 138 3.00 -15.19 3.87
C MET A 138 3.02 -16.17 2.69
N LYS A 139 2.98 -17.48 2.94
CA LYS A 139 2.98 -18.51 1.88
C LYS A 139 1.58 -18.77 1.32
N TYR A 140 0.54 -18.60 2.15
CA TYR A 140 -0.79 -19.16 1.85
C TYR A 140 -1.95 -18.17 2.00
N GLY A 141 -1.69 -16.92 2.39
CA GLY A 141 -2.70 -15.87 2.52
C GLY A 141 -2.38 -14.64 1.69
N ASP A 142 -3.41 -13.89 1.33
CA ASP A 142 -3.27 -12.58 0.67
C ASP A 142 -3.30 -11.43 1.69
N MET A 143 -3.96 -11.66 2.83
CA MET A 143 -4.20 -10.64 3.84
C MET A 143 -4.14 -11.22 5.25
N ILE A 144 -3.48 -10.52 6.18
CA ILE A 144 -3.44 -10.86 7.61
C ILE A 144 -3.98 -9.73 8.47
N ARG A 145 -4.77 -10.09 9.48
CA ARG A 145 -5.09 -9.16 10.56
C ARG A 145 -3.85 -8.89 11.42
N ILE A 146 -3.62 -7.62 11.77
CA ILE A 146 -2.41 -7.18 12.50
C ILE A 146 -2.68 -6.64 13.92
N ASP A 147 -3.94 -6.63 14.34
CA ASP A 147 -4.40 -5.98 15.55
C ASP A 147 -5.61 -6.69 16.18
N ASN A 148 -5.97 -6.31 17.42
CA ASN A 148 -7.21 -6.79 18.05
C ASN A 148 -8.44 -6.32 17.27
N ASP A 149 -9.58 -6.99 17.43
CA ASP A 149 -10.80 -6.60 16.72
C ASP A 149 -11.21 -5.16 17.04
N THR A 150 -11.88 -4.51 16.09
CA THR A 150 -12.41 -3.15 16.26
C THR A 150 -13.30 -3.02 17.49
N ALA A 151 -14.04 -4.08 17.85
CA ALA A 151 -14.95 -4.11 19.00
C ALA A 151 -15.85 -2.86 19.07
N THR A 152 -15.75 -2.05 20.12
CA THR A 152 -16.51 -0.80 20.29
C THR A 152 -16.05 0.35 19.38
N GLY A 153 -14.92 0.20 18.68
CA GLY A 153 -14.34 1.18 17.76
C GLY A 153 -13.76 2.41 18.46
N GLY A 154 -13.65 3.50 17.71
CA GLY A 154 -13.17 4.79 18.18
C GLY A 154 -11.65 4.86 18.32
N TRP A 155 -11.15 5.98 18.87
CA TRP A 155 -9.71 6.22 18.99
C TRP A 155 -8.97 5.21 19.86
N THR A 156 -9.66 4.68 20.88
CA THR A 156 -9.12 3.60 21.72
C THR A 156 -8.69 2.43 20.84
N HIS A 157 -9.53 1.91 19.94
CA HIS A 157 -9.11 0.86 19.02
C HIS A 157 -7.94 1.28 18.14
N ILE A 158 -8.03 2.44 17.48
CA ILE A 158 -7.02 2.88 16.50
C ILE A 158 -5.63 3.03 17.12
N SER A 159 -5.51 3.56 18.34
CA SER A 159 -4.23 3.99 18.93
C SER A 159 -3.84 3.29 20.24
N GLN A 160 -4.78 2.65 20.93
CA GLN A 160 -4.57 2.05 22.26
C GLN A 160 -4.75 0.52 22.25
N GLY A 161 -5.89 0.04 21.78
CA GLY A 161 -6.26 -1.36 21.64
C GLY A 161 -7.75 -1.60 21.86
N SER A 162 -8.18 -2.82 22.15
CA SER A 162 -9.60 -3.15 22.33
C SER A 162 -9.79 -4.30 23.31
N PHE A 163 -11.05 -4.59 23.70
CA PHE A 163 -11.39 -5.63 24.69
C PHE A 163 -10.64 -5.56 26.04
N GLY A 164 -10.19 -4.37 26.43
CA GLY A 164 -9.41 -4.17 27.66
C GLY A 164 -7.92 -4.45 27.52
N ASP A 165 -7.48 -4.99 26.37
CA ASP A 165 -6.08 -5.02 25.98
C ASP A 165 -5.70 -3.68 25.33
N LEU A 166 -5.04 -2.83 26.11
CA LEU A 166 -4.57 -1.49 25.69
C LEU A 166 -3.04 -1.44 25.55
N ARG A 167 -2.39 -2.59 25.32
CA ARG A 167 -0.94 -2.70 25.25
C ARG A 167 -0.35 -1.81 24.15
N GLN A 168 0.78 -1.23 24.47
CA GLN A 168 1.74 -0.66 23.49
C GLN A 168 2.98 -1.55 23.35
N THR A 169 2.94 -2.73 23.95
CA THR A 169 4.00 -3.73 23.94
C THR A 169 3.63 -4.87 23.01
N TRP A 170 4.64 -5.50 22.43
CA TRP A 170 4.47 -6.69 21.59
C TRP A 170 4.25 -7.94 22.45
N GLN A 171 3.64 -8.96 21.86
CA GLN A 171 3.63 -10.33 22.39
C GLN A 171 3.79 -11.36 21.28
N ASP A 172 4.21 -12.57 21.63
CA ASP A 172 4.57 -13.66 20.72
C ASP A 172 3.40 -14.54 20.25
N HIS A 173 2.17 -14.06 20.44
CA HIS A 173 0.94 -14.78 20.14
C HIS A 173 -0.19 -13.80 19.79
N TRP A 174 -1.33 -14.32 19.34
CA TRP A 174 -2.40 -13.46 18.84
C TRP A 174 -3.05 -12.58 19.94
N SER A 175 -3.30 -11.28 19.71
CA SER A 175 -2.73 -10.45 18.64
C SER A 175 -1.37 -9.91 19.08
N GLN A 176 -0.38 -9.94 18.19
CA GLN A 176 0.98 -9.50 18.53
C GLN A 176 1.01 -8.02 18.94
N TRP A 177 0.25 -7.19 18.23
CA TRP A 177 0.00 -5.78 18.55
C TRP A 177 -1.47 -5.55 18.84
N ALA A 178 -1.78 -4.69 19.81
CA ALA A 178 -3.17 -4.49 20.24
C ALA A 178 -3.97 -3.52 19.36
N ASN A 179 -3.30 -2.65 18.58
CA ASN A 179 -3.94 -1.57 17.81
C ASN A 179 -3.33 -1.41 16.40
N PRO A 180 -4.08 -0.85 15.44
CA PRO A 180 -3.62 -0.63 14.07
C PRO A 180 -2.32 0.17 13.94
N PHE A 181 -2.12 1.25 14.71
CA PHE A 181 -0.88 2.05 14.60
C PHE A 181 0.36 1.18 14.83
N GLN A 182 0.32 0.33 15.86
CA GLN A 182 1.42 -0.58 16.17
C GLN A 182 1.51 -1.74 15.17
N GLY A 183 0.38 -2.39 14.85
CA GLY A 183 0.38 -3.55 13.96
C GLY A 183 0.79 -3.21 12.52
N PHE A 184 0.29 -2.11 11.95
CA PHE A 184 0.74 -1.66 10.64
C PHE A 184 2.23 -1.32 10.64
N THR A 185 2.73 -0.63 11.68
CA THR A 185 4.16 -0.31 11.79
C THR A 185 5.00 -1.58 11.87
N GLY A 186 4.58 -2.55 12.68
CA GLY A 186 5.30 -3.80 12.93
C GLY A 186 5.40 -4.74 11.74
N PHE A 187 4.35 -4.80 10.91
CA PHE A 187 4.33 -5.67 9.73
C PHE A 187 4.56 -4.93 8.41
N SER A 188 4.85 -3.63 8.45
CA SER A 188 5.04 -2.82 7.24
C SER A 188 6.17 -3.31 6.32
N ASP A 189 7.13 -4.10 6.82
CA ASP A 189 8.22 -4.67 6.03
C ASP A 189 7.75 -5.78 5.09
N ILE A 190 6.71 -6.53 5.46
CA ILE A 190 6.11 -7.56 4.60
C ILE A 190 4.92 -7.04 3.79
N ALA A 191 4.59 -5.76 3.92
CA ALA A 191 3.50 -5.12 3.18
C ALA A 191 3.94 -4.63 1.79
N GLY A 192 3.01 -4.68 0.84
CA GLY A 192 3.19 -4.07 -0.48
C GLY A 192 2.63 -4.91 -1.62
N ARG A 193 2.82 -4.43 -2.84
CA ARG A 193 2.33 -5.12 -4.03
C ARG A 193 3.00 -6.48 -4.22
N ARG A 194 2.18 -7.50 -4.51
CA ARG A 194 2.59 -8.92 -4.60
C ARG A 194 3.14 -9.49 -3.28
N SER A 195 2.88 -8.79 -2.19
CA SER A 195 3.18 -9.21 -0.82
C SER A 195 1.89 -9.14 0.00
N MET A 196 2.03 -9.19 1.32
CA MET A 196 0.89 -9.23 2.23
C MET A 196 0.11 -7.92 2.26
N ILE A 197 -1.22 -8.04 2.27
CA ILE A 197 -2.12 -6.95 2.65
C ILE A 197 -2.25 -6.98 4.18
N LEU A 198 -1.97 -5.84 4.83
CA LEU A 198 -2.19 -5.72 6.26
C LEU A 198 -3.62 -5.26 6.52
N ASP A 199 -4.34 -5.97 7.38
CA ASP A 199 -5.72 -5.68 7.74
C ASP A 199 -5.79 -5.12 9.17
N GLY A 200 -6.21 -3.86 9.30
CA GLY A 200 -6.49 -3.20 10.59
C GLY A 200 -7.91 -3.40 11.09
N ASP A 201 -8.60 -4.44 10.60
CA ASP A 201 -10.00 -4.73 10.86
C ASP A 201 -10.96 -3.66 10.30
N PHE A 202 -12.08 -3.43 10.98
CA PHE A 202 -13.16 -2.61 10.47
C PHE A 202 -13.02 -1.14 10.88
N LEU A 203 -13.53 -0.25 10.04
CA LEU A 203 -13.73 1.15 10.38
C LEU A 203 -15.18 1.41 10.77
N ARG A 204 -15.36 2.07 11.91
CA ARG A 204 -16.66 2.46 12.48
C ARG A 204 -16.65 3.96 12.77
N MET A 205 -16.92 4.79 11.76
CA MET A 205 -16.85 6.25 11.91
C MET A 205 -17.85 6.77 12.95
N ASN A 206 -18.98 6.09 13.13
CA ASN A 206 -20.01 6.44 14.09
C ASN A 206 -19.59 6.29 15.56
N THR A 207 -18.49 5.59 15.86
CA THR A 207 -18.05 5.35 17.25
C THR A 207 -17.06 6.39 17.77
N PHE A 208 -16.51 7.24 16.90
CA PHE A 208 -15.69 8.38 17.32
C PHE A 208 -16.58 9.47 17.92
N SER A 209 -16.19 10.03 19.05
CA SER A 209 -17.02 10.98 19.82
C SER A 209 -16.17 12.02 20.56
N GLY A 210 -16.81 13.08 21.05
CA GLY A 210 -16.10 14.19 21.71
C GLY A 210 -15.55 15.24 20.74
N SER A 211 -14.82 16.22 21.29
CA SER A 211 -14.39 17.42 20.56
C SER A 211 -13.35 17.16 19.46
N TYR A 212 -12.70 15.99 19.45
CA TYR A 212 -11.67 15.62 18.49
C TYR A 212 -12.09 14.48 17.55
N ALA A 213 -13.37 14.07 17.58
CA ALA A 213 -13.86 12.95 16.78
C ALA A 213 -13.54 13.08 15.28
N ASP A 214 -13.62 14.29 14.73
CA ASP A 214 -13.33 14.54 13.32
C ASP A 214 -11.83 14.35 12.99
N ASN A 215 -10.94 14.71 13.92
CA ASN A 215 -9.50 14.46 13.80
C ASN A 215 -9.22 12.95 13.83
N GLU A 216 -9.83 12.25 14.78
CA GLU A 216 -9.66 10.80 14.94
C GLU A 216 -10.16 10.03 13.71
N ARG A 217 -11.30 10.43 13.12
CA ARG A 217 -11.83 9.85 11.88
C ARG A 217 -10.89 10.07 10.69
N LYS A 218 -10.37 11.30 10.54
CA LYS A 218 -9.36 11.63 9.51
C LYS A 218 -8.12 10.75 9.68
N SER A 219 -7.59 10.67 10.91
CA SER A 219 -6.43 9.85 11.25
C SER A 219 -6.64 8.36 10.97
N ALA A 220 -7.80 7.80 11.32
CA ALA A 220 -8.11 6.40 11.05
C ALA A 220 -8.10 6.09 9.54
N VAL A 221 -8.83 6.86 8.72
CA VAL A 221 -8.86 6.65 7.26
C VAL A 221 -7.48 6.88 6.65
N SER A 222 -6.76 7.91 7.09
CA SER A 222 -5.41 8.20 6.59
C SER A 222 -4.40 7.10 6.95
N LEU A 223 -4.44 6.53 8.16
CA LEU A 223 -3.56 5.43 8.56
C LEU A 223 -3.79 4.19 7.68
N PHE A 224 -5.06 3.80 7.50
CA PHE A 224 -5.41 2.64 6.69
C PHE A 224 -5.03 2.86 5.21
N THR A 225 -5.25 4.08 4.70
CA THR A 225 -4.81 4.45 3.35
C THR A 225 -3.29 4.38 3.22
N MET A 226 -2.54 4.87 4.21
CA MET A 226 -1.08 4.80 4.20
C MET A 226 -0.57 3.37 4.26
N ALA A 227 -1.18 2.49 5.04
CA ALA A 227 -0.79 1.09 5.13
C ALA A 227 -1.22 0.24 3.93
N GLY A 228 -1.97 0.81 2.97
CA GLY A 228 -2.58 0.03 1.89
C GLY A 228 -3.64 -0.97 2.36
N SER A 229 -4.17 -0.78 3.58
CA SER A 229 -5.15 -1.64 4.22
C SER A 229 -6.50 -1.59 3.48
N PRO A 230 -7.32 -2.66 3.54
CA PRO A 230 -8.72 -2.55 3.18
C PRO A 230 -9.41 -1.43 3.95
N ILE A 231 -10.27 -0.66 3.28
CA ILE A 231 -11.21 0.26 3.93
C ILE A 231 -12.51 -0.52 4.18
N ALA A 232 -12.52 -1.34 5.23
CA ALA A 232 -13.63 -2.23 5.57
C ALA A 232 -14.68 -1.50 6.45
N ILE A 233 -15.69 -0.91 5.79
CA ILE A 233 -16.75 -0.12 6.46
C ILE A 233 -17.69 -1.03 7.26
N ALA A 234 -17.82 -0.79 8.57
CA ALA A 234 -18.78 -1.48 9.45
C ALA A 234 -19.89 -0.56 10.01
N ASP A 235 -19.88 0.71 9.63
CA ASP A 235 -21.03 1.59 9.82
C ASP A 235 -22.25 1.05 9.05
N GLN A 236 -23.40 0.96 9.71
CA GLN A 236 -24.67 0.61 9.06
C GLN A 236 -25.34 1.83 8.47
N TYR A 237 -26.31 1.61 7.56
CA TYR A 237 -27.03 2.68 6.88
C TYR A 237 -27.74 3.65 7.84
N ASP A 238 -28.12 3.18 9.03
CA ASP A 238 -28.79 3.93 10.09
C ASP A 238 -27.83 4.42 11.19
N THR A 239 -26.60 3.92 11.25
CA THR A 239 -25.60 4.37 12.23
C THR A 239 -24.57 5.36 11.67
N ILE A 240 -24.35 5.38 10.35
CA ILE A 240 -23.29 6.20 9.71
C ILE A 240 -23.47 7.71 9.94
N GLY A 241 -24.71 8.20 10.02
CA GLY A 241 -25.00 9.64 10.09
C GLY A 241 -24.31 10.43 8.97
N ASP A 242 -23.75 11.58 9.30
CA ASP A 242 -23.03 12.45 8.33
C ASP A 242 -21.56 12.06 8.10
N ASN A 243 -21.15 10.88 8.58
CA ASN A 243 -19.74 10.45 8.55
C ASN A 243 -19.30 9.79 7.23
N ALA A 244 -20.21 9.58 6.28
CA ALA A 244 -19.86 9.00 4.97
C ALA A 244 -18.78 9.82 4.25
N LYS A 245 -18.72 11.13 4.48
CA LYS A 245 -17.73 12.06 3.90
C LYS A 245 -16.27 11.65 4.14
N TYR A 246 -15.94 10.97 5.24
CA TYR A 246 -14.56 10.54 5.52
C TYR A 246 -14.13 9.39 4.59
N TYR A 247 -15.05 8.49 4.25
CA TYR A 247 -14.79 7.42 3.26
C TYR A 247 -14.82 7.92 1.82
N GLN A 248 -15.42 9.10 1.57
CA GLN A 248 -15.65 9.65 0.24
C GLN A 248 -14.57 10.64 -0.21
N ASN A 249 -13.47 10.79 0.53
CA ASN A 249 -12.35 11.61 0.09
C ASN A 249 -11.75 11.03 -1.19
N THR A 250 -12.01 11.70 -2.33
CA THR A 250 -11.63 11.21 -3.66
C THR A 250 -10.12 11.13 -3.86
N GLU A 251 -9.32 11.94 -3.15
CA GLU A 251 -7.87 11.91 -3.26
C GLU A 251 -7.28 10.70 -2.52
N LEU A 252 -7.85 10.32 -1.37
CA LEU A 252 -7.46 9.09 -0.67
C LEU A 252 -7.94 7.83 -1.42
N ILE A 253 -9.14 7.86 -1.99
CA ILE A 253 -9.65 6.79 -2.86
C ILE A 253 -8.72 6.59 -4.07
N ALA A 254 -8.22 7.68 -4.67
CA ALA A 254 -7.30 7.60 -5.79
C ALA A 254 -5.98 6.91 -5.42
N LEU A 255 -5.48 7.07 -4.19
CA LEU A 255 -4.31 6.32 -3.70
C LEU A 255 -4.61 4.82 -3.60
N HIS A 256 -5.78 4.45 -3.07
CA HIS A 256 -6.18 3.04 -2.99
C HIS A 256 -6.36 2.42 -4.40
N GLN A 257 -6.94 3.17 -5.34
CA GLN A 257 -7.07 2.76 -6.75
C GLN A 257 -5.71 2.64 -7.46
N ASP A 258 -4.74 3.46 -7.08
CA ASP A 258 -3.35 3.33 -7.49
C ASP A 258 -2.68 2.11 -6.86
N GLY A 259 -3.30 1.38 -5.93
CA GLY A 259 -2.64 0.30 -5.19
C GLY A 259 -1.43 0.81 -4.39
N PHE A 260 -1.54 2.03 -3.86
CA PHE A 260 -0.53 2.66 -3.02
C PHE A 260 -0.39 1.93 -1.69
N VAL A 261 0.85 1.70 -1.27
CA VAL A 261 1.21 1.17 0.05
C VAL A 261 2.42 1.97 0.52
N GLY A 262 2.25 2.73 1.59
CA GLY A 262 3.32 3.42 2.30
C GLY A 262 3.93 2.56 3.39
N LYS A 263 5.01 3.09 3.97
CA LYS A 263 5.74 2.52 5.10
C LYS A 263 5.95 3.59 6.17
N PRO A 264 6.07 3.21 7.46
CA PRO A 264 6.56 4.12 8.49
C PRO A 264 7.97 4.56 8.11
N ILE A 265 8.47 5.67 8.68
CA ILE A 265 9.90 6.01 8.58
C ILE A 265 10.70 4.91 9.29
N TYR A 266 11.65 4.31 8.60
CA TYR A 266 12.58 3.34 9.19
C TYR A 266 13.84 4.06 9.69
N TYR A 267 14.15 3.89 10.97
CA TYR A 267 15.36 4.43 11.58
C TYR A 267 16.57 3.52 11.44
N ASN A 268 16.35 2.20 11.36
CA ASN A 268 17.38 1.18 11.20
C ASN A 268 16.74 -0.15 10.77
N GLY A 269 17.59 -1.11 10.39
CA GLY A 269 17.17 -2.47 9.99
C GLY A 269 16.89 -3.43 11.14
N ASN A 270 16.59 -2.98 12.36
CA ASN A 270 16.17 -3.92 13.40
C ASN A 270 14.67 -4.26 13.24
N PRO A 271 14.24 -5.48 13.61
CA PRO A 271 12.81 -5.81 13.72
C PRO A 271 12.07 -4.80 14.61
N TYR A 272 10.78 -4.59 14.36
CA TYR A 272 9.99 -3.64 15.16
C TYR A 272 9.59 -4.27 16.49
N GLU A 273 9.23 -5.55 16.42
CA GLU A 273 9.01 -6.42 17.55
C GLU A 273 10.32 -6.68 18.32
N PRO A 274 10.27 -6.68 19.66
CA PRO A 274 11.38 -7.09 20.50
C PRO A 274 11.51 -8.61 20.55
N GLU A 275 12.69 -9.11 20.93
CA GLU A 275 12.93 -10.55 21.11
C GLU A 275 12.11 -11.18 22.25
N THR A 276 11.52 -10.38 23.14
CA THR A 276 10.81 -10.86 24.34
C THR A 276 9.42 -10.24 24.42
N SER A 277 8.42 -11.09 24.58
CA SER A 277 7.02 -10.71 24.83
C SER A 277 6.87 -9.79 26.05
N GLY A 278 5.99 -8.79 25.95
CA GLY A 278 5.71 -7.81 27.00
C GLY A 278 6.61 -6.57 27.00
N TYR A 279 7.53 -6.44 26.04
CA TYR A 279 8.38 -5.25 25.88
C TYR A 279 7.82 -4.28 24.82
N PRO A 280 8.12 -2.97 24.93
CA PRO A 280 7.78 -2.00 23.89
C PRO A 280 8.52 -2.33 22.59
N ASP A 281 8.10 -1.69 21.49
CA ASP A 281 8.81 -1.76 20.22
C ASP A 281 10.30 -1.37 20.36
N THR A 282 11.12 -1.83 19.42
CA THR A 282 12.57 -1.59 19.45
C THR A 282 12.95 -0.13 19.12
N GLY A 283 11.99 0.72 18.74
CA GLY A 283 12.24 2.05 18.22
C GLY A 283 12.86 2.04 16.81
N SER A 284 12.80 0.93 16.07
CA SER A 284 13.34 0.85 14.71
C SER A 284 12.51 1.57 13.65
N ARG A 285 11.24 1.86 13.92
CA ARG A 285 10.28 2.48 12.99
C ARG A 285 9.42 3.52 13.69
N ASP A 286 8.94 4.51 12.94
CA ASP A 286 8.09 5.58 13.45
C ASP A 286 6.60 5.32 13.19
N SER A 287 5.83 5.02 14.24
CA SER A 287 4.38 4.81 14.10
C SER A 287 3.58 6.06 13.70
N GLU A 288 4.16 7.26 13.82
CA GLU A 288 3.47 8.54 13.61
C GLU A 288 3.86 9.24 12.31
N ARG A 289 4.87 8.76 11.58
CA ARG A 289 5.31 9.37 10.31
C ARG A 289 5.47 8.30 9.26
N TRP A 290 4.69 8.42 8.20
CA TRP A 290 4.60 7.46 7.11
C TRP A 290 4.88 8.14 5.78
N ILE A 291 5.52 7.41 4.88
CA ILE A 291 5.92 7.86 3.55
C ILE A 291 5.67 6.75 2.53
N GLY A 292 5.51 7.10 1.26
CA GLY A 292 5.46 6.13 0.19
C GLY A 292 5.40 6.79 -1.18
N GLN A 293 5.60 6.00 -2.23
CA GLN A 293 5.49 6.48 -3.61
C GLN A 293 4.27 5.90 -4.32
N THR A 294 3.60 6.75 -5.08
CA THR A 294 2.57 6.37 -6.06
C THR A 294 3.22 5.83 -7.32
N SER A 295 2.48 5.08 -8.13
CA SER A 295 2.99 4.57 -9.42
C SER A 295 3.40 5.69 -10.38
N ASP A 296 2.81 6.88 -10.21
CA ASP A 296 3.15 8.13 -10.91
C ASP A 296 4.29 8.91 -10.22
N ARG A 297 5.23 8.24 -9.53
CA ARG A 297 6.47 8.77 -8.91
C ARG A 297 6.29 9.89 -7.86
N ASN A 298 5.07 10.33 -7.61
CA ASN A 298 4.79 11.30 -6.54
C ASN A 298 4.88 10.60 -5.19
N TRP A 299 5.23 11.37 -4.17
CA TRP A 299 5.25 10.91 -2.80
C TRP A 299 3.93 11.22 -2.11
N VAL A 300 3.58 10.39 -1.13
CA VAL A 300 2.57 10.70 -0.12
C VAL A 300 3.25 10.61 1.22
N ALA A 301 3.03 11.61 2.07
CA ALA A 301 3.54 11.64 3.43
C ALA A 301 2.40 11.92 4.40
N ALA A 302 2.36 11.18 5.51
CA ALA A 302 1.41 11.38 6.58
C ALA A 302 2.14 11.58 7.92
N ILE A 303 1.73 12.61 8.65
CA ILE A 303 2.20 12.92 10.00
C ILE A 303 0.98 12.84 10.91
N PHE A 304 0.99 11.93 11.86
CA PHE A 304 -0.07 11.68 12.84
C PHE A 304 0.35 12.20 14.21
N ASN A 305 -0.60 12.68 15.00
CA ASN A 305 -0.39 12.94 16.42
C ASN A 305 -1.20 11.94 17.26
N ARG A 306 -0.54 10.92 17.82
CA ARG A 306 -1.20 9.92 18.66
C ARG A 306 -1.52 10.40 20.07
N SER A 307 -0.93 11.52 20.48
CA SER A 307 -0.94 12.00 21.87
C SER A 307 -2.16 12.86 22.23
N ASP A 308 -2.44 12.94 23.53
CA ASP A 308 -3.46 13.81 24.12
C ASP A 308 -2.98 15.26 24.33
N TYR A 309 -1.98 15.73 23.58
CA TYR A 309 -1.56 17.13 23.53
C TYR A 309 -1.15 17.55 22.12
N GLU A 310 -1.05 18.86 21.88
CA GLU A 310 -0.59 19.39 20.60
C GLU A 310 0.88 19.02 20.35
N LYS A 311 1.19 18.53 19.14
CA LYS A 311 2.53 18.04 18.79
C LYS A 311 2.99 18.61 17.45
N THR A 312 4.19 19.18 17.42
CA THR A 312 4.84 19.59 16.17
C THR A 312 5.77 18.51 15.67
N GLN A 313 5.64 18.13 14.41
CA GLN A 313 6.44 17.10 13.76
C GLN A 313 6.79 17.52 12.33
N SER A 314 7.83 16.88 11.77
CA SER A 314 8.28 17.16 10.42
C SER A 314 8.75 15.93 9.66
N ILE A 315 8.68 16.04 8.33
CA ILE A 315 9.33 15.15 7.36
C ILE A 315 10.19 16.04 6.45
N ASP A 316 11.50 15.85 6.48
CA ASP A 316 12.44 16.55 5.60
C ASP A 316 12.53 15.85 4.25
N PHE A 317 12.35 16.59 3.15
CA PHE A 317 12.24 15.97 1.84
C PHE A 317 13.58 15.45 1.32
N ALA A 318 14.70 16.08 1.72
CA ALA A 318 16.00 15.66 1.24
C ALA A 318 16.48 14.40 1.99
N SER A 319 16.43 14.42 3.31
CA SER A 319 16.99 13.33 4.12
C SER A 319 16.06 12.13 4.29
N ILE A 320 14.75 12.28 4.10
CA ILE A 320 13.79 11.18 4.24
C ILE A 320 13.31 10.67 2.87
N LEU A 321 13.08 11.56 1.91
CA LEU A 321 12.50 11.20 0.60
C LEU A 321 13.52 11.21 -0.56
N GLY A 322 14.77 11.59 -0.30
CA GLY A 322 15.80 11.74 -1.34
C GLY A 322 15.61 12.95 -2.26
N LEU A 323 14.68 13.86 -1.95
CA LEU A 323 14.28 14.99 -2.79
C LEU A 323 15.06 16.26 -2.45
N THR A 324 16.26 16.39 -3.00
CA THR A 324 17.16 17.54 -2.74
C THR A 324 16.73 18.86 -3.39
N ASN A 325 15.83 18.82 -4.37
CA ASN A 325 15.39 19.99 -5.13
C ASN A 325 14.02 20.54 -4.68
N GLY A 326 13.51 20.09 -3.54
CA GLY A 326 12.17 20.45 -3.06
C GLY A 326 11.03 19.86 -3.89
N ALA A 327 9.80 20.23 -3.54
CA ALA A 327 8.59 19.68 -4.15
C ALA A 327 7.39 20.62 -3.98
N SER A 328 6.41 20.51 -4.87
CA SER A 328 5.09 21.10 -4.65
C SER A 328 4.26 20.19 -3.75
N VAL A 329 3.54 20.76 -2.79
CA VAL A 329 2.82 19.98 -1.76
C VAL A 329 1.33 20.30 -1.83
N ARG A 330 0.49 19.28 -1.72
CA ARG A 330 -0.96 19.37 -1.68
C ARG A 330 -1.50 18.63 -0.46
N ASP A 331 -2.35 19.29 0.32
CA ASP A 331 -3.06 18.68 1.44
C ASP A 331 -4.29 17.91 0.95
N LEU A 332 -4.39 16.63 1.31
CA LEU A 332 -5.42 15.73 0.79
C LEU A 332 -6.76 15.82 1.54
N TRP A 333 -6.78 16.40 2.75
CA TRP A 333 -8.03 16.64 3.48
C TRP A 333 -8.59 18.03 3.22
N LEU A 334 -7.71 19.03 3.09
CA LEU A 334 -8.11 20.40 2.78
C LEU A 334 -8.36 20.60 1.28
N HIS A 335 -7.87 19.69 0.44
CA HIS A 335 -7.90 19.80 -1.03
C HIS A 335 -7.22 21.08 -1.55
N THR A 336 -6.18 21.53 -0.85
CA THR A 336 -5.48 22.78 -1.13
C THR A 336 -4.01 22.54 -1.44
N ASP A 337 -3.49 23.26 -2.45
CA ASP A 337 -2.07 23.30 -2.72
C ASP A 337 -1.39 24.19 -1.67
N LEU A 338 -0.39 23.64 -0.98
CA LEU A 338 0.41 24.31 0.05
C LEU A 338 1.66 24.99 -0.51
N GLY A 339 1.81 24.98 -1.83
CA GLY A 339 2.95 25.55 -2.55
C GLY A 339 4.22 24.71 -2.48
N PHE A 340 5.33 25.33 -2.87
CA PHE A 340 6.64 24.69 -2.92
C PHE A 340 7.30 24.62 -1.54
N LYS A 341 7.84 23.46 -1.18
CA LYS A 341 8.46 23.19 0.13
C LYS A 341 9.69 22.28 0.00
N THR A 342 10.52 22.28 1.04
CA THR A 342 11.64 21.34 1.23
C THR A 342 11.44 20.42 2.43
N ASN A 343 10.38 20.64 3.21
CA ASN A 343 9.92 19.78 4.29
C ASN A 343 8.41 19.98 4.47
N GLN A 344 7.77 19.01 5.11
CA GLN A 344 6.42 19.15 5.65
C GLN A 344 6.53 19.21 7.17
N THR A 345 6.40 20.41 7.73
CA THR A 345 6.35 20.63 9.19
C THR A 345 4.95 21.10 9.56
N VAL A 346 4.34 20.46 10.56
CA VAL A 346 2.98 20.76 11.01
C VAL A 346 2.88 20.64 12.52
N THR A 347 2.12 21.56 13.13
CA THR A 347 1.65 21.46 14.51
C THR A 347 0.26 20.87 14.48
N LEU A 348 0.11 19.65 15.00
CA LEU A 348 -1.15 18.90 14.99
C LEU A 348 -1.81 18.97 16.35
N ASN A 349 -3.12 19.23 16.33
CA ASN A 349 -3.97 19.00 17.49
C ASN A 349 -3.96 17.51 17.89
N LEU A 350 -4.55 17.22 19.05
CA LEU A 350 -4.75 15.86 19.54
C LEU A 350 -5.40 15.00 18.46
N HIS A 351 -4.81 13.84 18.23
CA HIS A 351 -5.37 12.77 17.40
C HIS A 351 -5.53 13.13 15.92
N ASP A 352 -4.94 14.25 15.46
CA ASP A 352 -5.07 14.74 14.09
C ASP A 352 -3.96 14.23 13.18
N VAL A 353 -4.17 14.42 11.87
CA VAL A 353 -3.26 14.01 10.81
C VAL A 353 -3.08 15.12 9.79
N SER A 354 -1.85 15.27 9.30
CA SER A 354 -1.57 15.93 8.01
C SER A 354 -1.15 14.86 7.03
N ILE A 355 -1.95 14.64 5.98
CA ILE A 355 -1.59 13.77 4.86
C ILE A 355 -1.49 14.62 3.60
N VAL A 356 -0.34 14.53 2.95
CA VAL A 356 0.01 15.38 1.80
C VAL A 356 0.51 14.56 0.64
N LYS A 357 0.12 14.95 -0.58
CA LYS A 357 0.81 14.54 -1.80
C LYS A 357 1.94 15.52 -2.09
N ILE A 358 3.10 14.98 -2.38
CA ILE A 358 4.35 15.69 -2.64
C ILE A 358 4.75 15.38 -4.08
N ILE A 359 4.75 16.40 -4.93
CA ILE A 359 5.09 16.32 -6.35
C ILE A 359 6.54 16.79 -6.49
N PRO A 360 7.51 15.87 -6.69
CA PRO A 360 8.92 16.24 -6.70
C PRO A 360 9.25 17.25 -7.80
N ASN A 361 10.13 18.19 -7.47
CA ASN A 361 10.70 19.07 -8.47
C ASN A 361 11.86 18.36 -9.18
N HIS A 362 11.59 17.79 -10.35
CA HIS A 362 12.59 17.08 -11.13
C HIS A 362 13.37 18.06 -12.02
N PRO A 363 14.69 18.23 -11.84
CA PRO A 363 15.51 19.03 -12.74
C PRO A 363 15.50 18.49 -14.18
N ASP A 364 15.43 17.16 -14.29
CA ASP A 364 15.18 16.45 -15.54
C ASP A 364 13.81 15.76 -15.46
N PRO A 365 12.76 16.30 -16.13
CA PRO A 365 11.42 15.72 -16.11
C PRO A 365 11.33 14.38 -16.86
N THR A 366 12.40 13.92 -17.51
CA THR A 366 12.46 12.63 -18.20
C THR A 366 12.90 11.48 -17.30
N ILE A 367 13.39 11.77 -16.09
CA ILE A 367 13.84 10.77 -15.12
C ILE A 367 12.77 10.57 -14.05
N ASN A 368 12.28 9.33 -13.96
CA ASN A 368 11.34 8.91 -12.93
C ASN A 368 12.07 8.01 -11.93
N ARG A 369 12.31 8.51 -10.71
CA ARG A 369 12.96 7.74 -9.64
C ARG A 369 11.93 7.07 -8.73
N TYR A 370 12.22 5.82 -8.37
CA TYR A 370 11.49 5.06 -7.37
C TYR A 370 12.48 4.46 -6.36
N GLU A 371 12.35 4.86 -5.10
CA GLU A 371 13.21 4.45 -3.98
C GLU A 371 12.85 3.03 -3.52
N ALA A 372 13.86 2.21 -3.19
CA ALA A 372 13.66 0.80 -2.87
C ALA A 372 13.13 0.59 -1.45
N GLU A 373 13.50 1.45 -0.52
CA GLU A 373 13.12 1.38 0.89
C GLU A 373 11.63 1.59 1.15
N VAL A 374 10.93 2.23 0.20
CA VAL A 374 9.46 2.38 0.23
C VAL A 374 8.74 1.55 -0.82
N ALA A 375 9.46 0.71 -1.57
CA ALA A 375 8.89 -0.28 -2.47
C ALA A 375 8.48 -1.56 -1.70
N ALA A 376 7.85 -2.52 -2.37
CA ALA A 376 7.52 -3.80 -1.76
C ALA A 376 8.76 -4.71 -1.78
N PHE A 377 9.40 -4.92 -0.64
CA PHE A 377 10.52 -5.86 -0.48
C PHE A 377 10.07 -7.10 0.29
N GLN A 378 10.53 -8.27 -0.14
CA GLN A 378 10.01 -9.55 0.36
C GLN A 378 11.01 -10.71 0.19
N ASN A 379 10.63 -11.89 0.67
CA ASN A 379 11.43 -13.13 0.59
C ASN A 379 12.83 -12.99 1.20
N GLY A 380 12.94 -12.28 2.32
CA GLY A 380 14.19 -12.05 3.05
C GLY A 380 14.98 -10.81 2.61
N ALA A 381 14.52 -10.08 1.58
CA ALA A 381 14.98 -8.71 1.34
C ALA A 381 14.63 -7.82 2.54
N HIS A 382 15.47 -6.84 2.83
CA HIS A 382 15.46 -6.20 4.14
C HIS A 382 15.90 -4.74 4.09
N PHE A 383 15.26 -3.87 4.86
CA PHE A 383 15.67 -2.47 4.98
C PHE A 383 16.97 -2.32 5.77
N ASN A 384 17.90 -1.49 5.29
CA ASN A 384 19.08 -1.12 6.07
C ASN A 384 19.57 0.29 5.71
N ASN A 385 20.41 0.85 6.58
CA ASN A 385 21.01 2.17 6.41
C ASN A 385 22.42 2.24 7.02
N ASN A 386 23.09 1.09 7.18
CA ASN A 386 24.40 0.93 7.79
C ASN A 386 25.61 1.26 6.89
N HIS A 387 25.36 1.65 5.63
CA HIS A 387 26.36 2.14 4.67
C HIS A 387 26.01 3.54 4.22
N THR A 388 26.98 4.42 4.04
CA THR A 388 26.70 5.83 3.68
C THR A 388 26.45 6.00 2.18
N GLY A 389 25.86 7.14 1.80
CA GLY A 389 25.73 7.55 0.39
C GLY A 389 24.48 7.04 -0.35
N TYR A 390 23.54 6.37 0.33
CA TYR A 390 22.20 6.10 -0.19
C TYR A 390 21.38 7.38 -0.40
N SER A 391 20.28 7.27 -1.14
CA SER A 391 19.22 8.28 -1.24
C SER A 391 18.19 8.05 -0.13
N GLY A 392 17.43 9.09 0.24
CA GLY A 392 16.36 8.93 1.24
C GLY A 392 16.86 8.44 2.60
N GLU A 393 16.08 7.56 3.23
CA GLU A 393 16.31 7.07 4.60
C GLU A 393 17.11 5.78 4.68
N GLY A 394 17.36 5.09 3.55
CA GLY A 394 18.11 3.85 3.53
C GLY A 394 18.14 3.17 2.17
N PHE A 395 18.26 1.84 2.19
CA PHE A 395 18.31 0.98 1.01
C PHE A 395 17.83 -0.42 1.37
N ILE A 396 17.69 -1.30 0.38
CA ILE A 396 17.37 -2.72 0.59
C ILE A 396 18.64 -3.59 0.47
N ASP A 397 18.91 -4.41 1.49
CA ASP A 397 19.99 -5.39 1.54
C ASP A 397 19.46 -6.84 1.55
N LYS A 398 20.35 -7.80 1.87
CA LYS A 398 20.09 -9.25 1.88
C LYS A 398 19.60 -9.82 0.54
N LEU A 399 19.87 -9.14 -0.56
CA LEU A 399 19.76 -9.69 -1.91
C LEU A 399 21.00 -10.56 -2.18
N GLU A 400 21.04 -11.72 -1.51
CA GLU A 400 22.19 -12.62 -1.45
C GLU A 400 21.79 -14.10 -1.42
N SER A 401 22.76 -15.02 -1.47
CA SER A 401 22.49 -16.47 -1.48
C SER A 401 21.87 -17.01 -0.19
N GLY A 402 21.96 -16.29 0.93
CA GLY A 402 21.29 -16.66 2.18
C GLY A 402 19.78 -16.44 2.15
N SER A 403 19.30 -15.64 1.20
CA SER A 403 17.89 -15.27 1.01
C SER A 403 17.53 -15.47 -0.47
N GLU A 404 17.63 -16.69 -0.97
CA GLU A 404 17.30 -16.99 -2.37
C GLU A 404 15.86 -16.58 -2.69
N GLY A 405 15.68 -15.82 -3.77
CA GLY A 405 14.38 -15.28 -4.16
C GLY A 405 14.02 -13.96 -3.49
N ALA A 406 14.89 -13.40 -2.63
CA ALA A 406 14.78 -12.03 -2.12
C ALA A 406 14.59 -11.07 -3.29
N ASN A 407 13.59 -10.19 -3.19
CA ASN A 407 13.26 -9.29 -4.28
C ASN A 407 12.59 -7.99 -3.80
N VAL A 408 12.64 -7.00 -4.69
CA VAL A 408 11.97 -5.71 -4.55
C VAL A 408 11.09 -5.48 -5.76
N VAL A 409 9.82 -5.12 -5.55
CA VAL A 409 8.80 -4.87 -6.57
C VAL A 409 8.44 -3.40 -6.59
N PHE A 410 8.73 -2.75 -7.72
CA PHE A 410 8.40 -1.37 -8.00
C PHE A 410 7.13 -1.28 -8.83
N SER A 411 6.24 -0.36 -8.46
CA SER A 411 5.06 -0.01 -9.26
C SER A 411 5.34 1.26 -10.04
N VAL A 412 5.27 1.19 -11.36
CA VAL A 412 5.63 2.32 -12.23
C VAL A 412 4.55 2.58 -13.26
N ASN A 413 4.25 3.84 -13.51
CA ASN A 413 3.32 4.24 -14.56
C ASN A 413 4.09 4.77 -15.77
N ALA A 414 3.89 4.14 -16.93
CA ALA A 414 4.44 4.56 -18.20
C ALA A 414 3.38 5.32 -19.01
N ALA A 415 3.68 6.58 -19.36
CA ALA A 415 2.76 7.42 -20.14
C ALA A 415 2.43 6.86 -21.54
N SER A 416 3.27 5.97 -22.08
CA SER A 416 3.06 5.30 -23.37
C SER A 416 3.77 3.95 -23.39
N SER A 417 3.23 2.96 -24.11
CA SER A 417 3.98 1.72 -24.35
C SER A 417 5.28 2.00 -25.12
N GLY A 418 6.37 1.31 -24.77
CA GLY A 418 7.65 1.50 -25.43
C GLY A 418 8.84 0.96 -24.64
N ASN A 419 10.04 1.24 -25.14
CA ASN A 419 11.28 0.83 -24.50
C ASN A 419 11.82 1.95 -23.61
N TYR A 420 11.98 1.64 -22.34
CA TYR A 420 12.51 2.51 -21.31
C TYR A 420 13.91 2.05 -20.92
N ASN A 421 14.80 3.01 -20.66
CA ASN A 421 16.05 2.75 -19.98
C ASN A 421 15.76 2.64 -18.48
N LEU A 422 15.99 1.45 -17.92
CA LEU A 422 15.98 1.20 -16.50
C LEU A 422 17.41 1.33 -15.99
N ASN A 423 17.66 2.32 -15.15
CA ASN A 423 18.88 2.48 -14.39
C ASN A 423 18.67 1.99 -12.95
N VAL A 424 19.54 1.11 -12.48
CA VAL A 424 19.50 0.55 -11.12
C VAL A 424 20.70 1.07 -10.35
N ARG A 425 20.46 1.77 -9.25
CA ARG A 425 21.52 2.20 -8.33
C ARG A 425 21.75 1.15 -7.26
N TYR A 426 22.99 0.68 -7.15
CA TYR A 426 23.32 -0.49 -6.33
C TYR A 426 24.66 -0.33 -5.61
N GLY A 427 24.81 -1.05 -4.51
CA GLY A 427 26.08 -1.33 -3.85
C GLY A 427 26.50 -2.78 -4.15
N ASN A 428 27.77 -3.00 -4.48
CA ASN A 428 28.35 -4.35 -4.57
C ASN A 428 29.83 -4.27 -4.22
N ALA A 429 30.22 -4.85 -3.08
CA ALA A 429 31.62 -4.96 -2.69
C ALA A 429 32.06 -6.42 -2.44
N MET A 430 31.51 -7.36 -3.22
CA MET A 430 31.82 -8.79 -3.12
C MET A 430 33.24 -9.16 -3.58
N GLY A 431 33.97 -8.23 -4.20
CA GLY A 431 35.25 -8.47 -4.87
C GLY A 431 35.10 -9.00 -6.31
N TYR A 432 33.88 -9.18 -6.79
CA TYR A 432 33.54 -9.63 -8.14
C TYR A 432 32.15 -9.12 -8.57
N THR A 433 31.83 -9.27 -9.85
CA THR A 433 30.54 -8.83 -10.41
C THR A 433 29.41 -9.71 -9.89
N SER A 434 28.38 -9.10 -9.29
CA SER A 434 27.13 -9.76 -8.91
C SER A 434 26.14 -9.71 -10.07
N THR A 435 25.09 -10.55 -10.04
CA THR A 435 23.98 -10.47 -10.98
C THR A 435 22.64 -10.34 -10.25
N ALA A 436 21.76 -9.51 -10.80
CA ALA A 436 20.37 -9.40 -10.35
C ALA A 436 19.43 -9.84 -11.48
N SER A 437 18.48 -10.71 -11.18
CA SER A 437 17.40 -11.02 -12.10
C SER A 437 16.38 -9.88 -12.12
N TYR A 438 15.79 -9.62 -13.27
CA TYR A 438 14.64 -8.71 -13.38
C TYR A 438 13.47 -9.38 -14.09
N THR A 439 12.26 -8.95 -13.75
CA THR A 439 11.02 -9.31 -14.44
C THR A 439 10.15 -8.07 -14.57
N VAL A 440 9.52 -7.91 -15.74
CA VAL A 440 8.60 -6.82 -16.03
C VAL A 440 7.23 -7.39 -16.33
N ASN A 441 6.21 -6.90 -15.64
CA ASN A 441 4.82 -7.27 -15.87
C ASN A 441 3.97 -6.05 -16.20
N ASP A 442 2.95 -6.24 -17.04
CA ASP A 442 1.86 -5.27 -17.15
C ASP A 442 0.89 -5.37 -15.95
N ALA A 443 -0.08 -4.45 -15.89
CA ALA A 443 -1.12 -4.43 -14.85
C ALA A 443 -2.01 -5.69 -14.82
N SER A 444 -2.06 -6.47 -15.90
CA SER A 444 -2.82 -7.74 -15.97
C SER A 444 -1.98 -8.94 -15.52
N GLY A 445 -0.71 -8.72 -15.15
CA GLY A 445 0.21 -9.76 -14.70
C GLY A 445 0.96 -10.45 -15.84
N ASN A 446 0.76 -10.08 -17.11
CA ASN A 446 1.49 -10.69 -18.22
C ASN A 446 2.96 -10.28 -18.14
N ILE A 447 3.87 -11.25 -18.31
CA ILE A 447 5.30 -10.99 -18.38
C ILE A 447 5.61 -10.33 -19.73
N LEU A 448 6.16 -9.11 -19.69
CA LEU A 448 6.62 -8.37 -20.85
C LEU A 448 8.09 -8.67 -21.17
N ASP A 449 8.92 -8.86 -20.13
CA ASP A 449 10.35 -9.16 -20.28
C ASP A 449 10.92 -9.78 -19.00
N THR A 450 12.02 -10.52 -19.15
CA THR A 450 12.82 -11.08 -18.05
C THR A 450 14.28 -11.14 -18.46
N GLY A 451 15.19 -10.94 -17.51
CA GLY A 451 16.62 -11.10 -17.79
C GLY A 451 17.49 -10.90 -16.57
N LYS A 452 18.77 -10.59 -16.80
CA LYS A 452 19.76 -10.30 -15.74
C LYS A 452 20.43 -8.96 -15.96
N ILE A 453 20.75 -8.31 -14.85
CA ILE A 453 21.54 -7.08 -14.76
C ILE A 453 22.90 -7.45 -14.20
N SER A 454 23.96 -7.04 -14.90
CA SER A 454 25.33 -7.16 -14.40
C SER A 454 25.61 -6.02 -13.44
N LEU A 455 26.06 -6.34 -12.24
CA LEU A 455 26.39 -5.38 -11.17
C LEU A 455 27.89 -5.44 -10.86
N PRO A 456 28.76 -4.73 -11.61
CA PRO A 456 30.20 -4.70 -11.38
C PRO A 456 30.61 -4.44 -9.93
N ASN A 457 31.74 -5.00 -9.52
CA ASN A 457 32.30 -4.76 -8.18
C ASN A 457 32.71 -3.28 -8.01
N LEU A 458 32.45 -2.74 -6.83
CA LEU A 458 32.84 -1.40 -6.37
C LEU A 458 33.91 -1.48 -5.28
N SER A 459 34.47 -0.33 -4.90
CA SER A 459 35.58 -0.28 -3.94
C SER A 459 35.21 -0.71 -2.52
N ASN A 460 33.98 -0.43 -2.09
CA ASN A 460 33.43 -0.75 -0.78
C ASN A 460 31.90 -0.58 -0.80
N TRP A 461 31.22 -0.98 0.28
CA TRP A 461 29.76 -0.89 0.40
C TRP A 461 29.20 0.54 0.55
N ASP A 462 30.04 1.53 0.90
CA ASP A 462 29.67 2.96 0.89
C ASP A 462 29.75 3.57 -0.53
N THR A 463 30.27 2.82 -1.50
CA THR A 463 30.37 3.25 -2.89
C THR A 463 29.18 2.69 -3.66
N TRP A 464 28.50 3.56 -4.40
CA TRP A 464 27.31 3.20 -5.16
C TRP A 464 27.54 3.36 -6.67
N GLY A 465 27.09 2.37 -7.42
CA GLY A 465 27.19 2.29 -8.87
C GLY A 465 25.82 2.38 -9.53
N ASN A 466 25.82 2.52 -10.85
CA ASN A 466 24.63 2.52 -11.68
C ASN A 466 24.77 1.44 -12.75
N ALA A 467 23.74 0.62 -12.93
CA ALA A 467 23.67 -0.39 -13.98
C ALA A 467 22.42 -0.15 -14.82
N SER A 468 22.57 -0.03 -16.14
CA SER A 468 21.47 0.32 -17.03
C SER A 468 21.14 -0.80 -18.01
N ILE A 469 19.86 -1.08 -18.17
CA ILE A 469 19.32 -1.98 -19.19
C ILE A 469 18.15 -1.32 -19.91
N THR A 470 17.69 -1.90 -21.01
CA THR A 470 16.47 -1.46 -21.70
C THR A 470 15.38 -2.49 -21.45
N ILE A 471 14.21 -2.03 -21.05
CA ILE A 471 13.05 -2.88 -20.79
C ILE A 471 11.81 -2.35 -21.54
N PRO A 472 10.89 -3.22 -21.99
CA PRO A 472 9.61 -2.81 -22.51
C PRO A 472 8.63 -2.51 -21.35
N LEU A 473 7.89 -1.41 -21.46
CA LEU A 473 6.73 -1.12 -20.60
C LEU A 473 5.48 -0.99 -21.46
N SER A 474 4.35 -1.42 -20.91
CA SER A 474 3.01 -1.10 -21.45
C SER A 474 2.57 0.28 -20.97
N GLN A 475 1.71 0.96 -21.72
CA GLN A 475 1.08 2.19 -21.23
C GLN A 475 0.30 1.91 -19.93
N GLY A 476 0.41 2.81 -18.96
CA GLY A 476 -0.20 2.68 -17.65
C GLY A 476 0.71 1.97 -16.66
N LEU A 477 0.09 1.28 -15.71
CA LEU A 477 0.77 0.60 -14.62
C LEU A 477 1.55 -0.63 -15.11
N ASN A 478 2.78 -0.75 -14.64
CA ASN A 478 3.65 -1.91 -14.78
C ASN A 478 4.28 -2.25 -13.42
N LEU A 479 4.67 -3.50 -13.24
CA LEU A 479 5.47 -3.95 -12.10
C LEU A 479 6.86 -4.35 -12.58
N ILE A 480 7.89 -3.81 -11.93
CA ILE A 480 9.29 -4.18 -12.17
C ILE A 480 9.80 -4.86 -10.90
N THR A 481 10.17 -6.12 -11.01
CA THR A 481 10.79 -6.87 -9.91
C THR A 481 12.29 -6.95 -10.15
N ILE A 482 13.09 -6.58 -9.15
CA ILE A 482 14.55 -6.81 -9.09
C ILE A 482 14.80 -7.85 -8.00
N ALA A 483 15.47 -8.95 -8.34
CA ALA A 483 15.58 -10.12 -7.48
C ALA A 483 16.99 -10.69 -7.44
N ARG A 484 17.27 -11.44 -6.37
CA ARG A 484 18.40 -12.36 -6.28
C ARG A 484 17.89 -13.80 -6.31
N ASN A 485 17.82 -14.39 -7.51
CA ASN A 485 17.35 -15.78 -7.68
C ASN A 485 18.49 -16.79 -7.47
N SER A 486 18.21 -18.08 -7.29
CA SER A 486 19.24 -19.09 -7.03
C SER A 486 20.29 -19.23 -8.15
N ASP A 487 19.94 -18.87 -9.39
CA ASP A 487 20.83 -18.90 -10.56
C ASP A 487 21.62 -17.60 -10.78
N ASP A 488 21.46 -16.60 -9.92
CA ASP A 488 22.30 -15.40 -9.88
C ASP A 488 23.60 -15.61 -9.10
N THR A 489 24.48 -14.62 -9.13
CA THR A 489 25.79 -14.64 -8.44
C THR A 489 25.96 -13.46 -7.50
N GLY A 490 26.75 -13.65 -6.44
CA GLY A 490 27.11 -12.60 -5.49
C GLY A 490 25.95 -12.10 -4.65
N ALA A 491 26.11 -10.87 -4.15
CA ALA A 491 25.15 -10.11 -3.36
C ALA A 491 25.18 -8.64 -3.78
N PHE A 492 24.11 -7.90 -3.51
CA PHE A 492 24.04 -6.46 -3.76
C PHE A 492 23.08 -5.75 -2.80
N ASN A 493 23.30 -4.45 -2.61
CA ASN A 493 22.34 -3.55 -1.99
C ASN A 493 21.63 -2.76 -3.10
N LEU A 494 20.35 -2.48 -2.95
CA LEU A 494 19.53 -1.75 -3.91
C LEU A 494 19.02 -0.45 -3.28
N ASP A 495 19.38 0.68 -3.90
CA ASP A 495 18.98 2.02 -3.45
C ASP A 495 17.70 2.48 -4.16
N TYR A 496 17.77 2.63 -5.48
CA TYR A 496 16.60 3.00 -6.28
C TYR A 496 16.68 2.48 -7.71
N ILE A 497 15.55 2.59 -8.39
CA ILE A 497 15.49 2.55 -9.85
C ILE A 497 15.13 3.91 -10.44
N GLU A 498 15.63 4.16 -11.64
CA GLU A 498 15.27 5.30 -12.46
C GLU A 498 14.84 4.83 -13.85
N LEU A 499 13.71 5.35 -14.33
CA LEU A 499 13.21 5.12 -15.67
C LEU A 499 13.35 6.38 -16.51
N ASN A 500 13.95 6.24 -17.69
CA ASN A 500 13.97 7.28 -18.72
C ASN A 500 13.47 6.71 -20.05
N ASN A 501 12.49 7.38 -20.67
CA ASN A 501 11.96 6.91 -21.94
C ASN A 501 12.96 7.20 -23.07
N ARG A 502 13.42 6.16 -23.79
CA ARG A 502 14.33 6.37 -24.93
C ARG A 502 13.62 6.92 -26.16
N THR A 503 12.31 6.71 -26.25
CA THR A 503 11.45 7.49 -27.15
C THR A 503 11.15 8.83 -26.48
N PRO A 504 11.40 9.97 -27.15
CA PRO A 504 11.02 11.26 -26.59
C PRO A 504 9.55 11.20 -26.22
N GLN A 505 9.23 11.28 -24.93
CA GLN A 505 7.92 11.74 -24.52
C GLN A 505 7.67 13.04 -25.30
N PRO A 506 6.45 13.30 -25.78
CA PRO A 506 6.13 14.62 -26.31
C PRO A 506 6.31 15.62 -25.17
N VAL A 507 7.52 16.20 -25.08
CA VAL A 507 7.80 17.32 -24.19
C VAL A 507 6.79 18.37 -24.57
N ASN A 508 6.02 18.87 -23.60
CA ASN A 508 5.20 20.04 -23.86
C ASN A 508 6.17 21.17 -24.19
N ARG A 509 6.29 21.48 -25.49
CA ARG A 509 7.26 22.47 -25.99
C ARG A 509 6.78 23.91 -25.73
N VAL A 510 5.53 24.05 -25.28
CA VAL A 510 4.96 25.34 -24.91
C VAL A 510 5.58 25.81 -23.59
N VAL A 511 6.21 26.97 -23.63
CA VAL A 511 6.71 27.69 -22.46
C VAL A 511 5.54 28.25 -21.69
N ASN A 512 5.55 28.09 -20.36
CA ASN A 512 4.51 28.60 -19.47
C ASN A 512 3.09 28.18 -19.90
N PRO A 513 2.81 26.87 -20.09
CA PRO A 513 1.56 26.41 -20.70
C PRO A 513 0.32 26.63 -19.82
N GLY A 514 0.53 26.83 -18.51
CA GLY A 514 -0.52 27.13 -17.52
C GLY A 514 -0.53 28.58 -17.02
N PHE A 515 0.35 29.45 -17.50
CA PHE A 515 0.52 30.83 -17.01
C PHE A 515 0.99 30.95 -15.54
N GLU A 516 1.65 29.91 -15.03
CA GLU A 516 2.07 29.78 -13.62
C GLU A 516 3.17 30.76 -13.19
N THR A 517 3.78 31.48 -14.12
CA THR A 517 4.69 32.59 -13.81
C THR A 517 3.97 33.85 -13.30
N GLY A 518 2.63 33.85 -13.31
CA GLY A 518 1.82 35.01 -12.96
C GLY A 518 1.76 36.08 -14.07
N ASP A 519 2.27 35.76 -15.27
CA ASP A 519 2.29 36.64 -16.43
C ASP A 519 2.26 35.83 -17.75
N ILE A 520 2.30 36.53 -18.88
CA ILE A 520 2.29 35.92 -20.22
C ILE A 520 3.68 35.52 -20.73
N THR A 521 4.66 35.26 -19.85
CA THR A 521 6.04 34.90 -20.25
C THR A 521 6.01 33.76 -21.27
N GLY A 522 6.70 33.95 -22.40
CA GLY A 522 6.75 32.99 -23.50
C GLY A 522 5.61 33.12 -24.52
N TRP A 523 4.59 33.93 -24.26
CA TRP A 523 3.44 34.12 -25.14
C TRP A 523 3.40 35.53 -25.73
N THR A 524 2.83 35.65 -26.93
CA THR A 524 2.49 36.92 -27.56
C THR A 524 0.97 37.00 -27.69
N GLU A 525 0.42 38.15 -27.36
CA GLU A 525 -1.02 38.40 -27.49
C GLU A 525 -1.30 39.31 -28.69
N TRP A 526 -2.53 39.22 -29.21
CA TRP A 526 -3.13 40.29 -29.99
C TRP A 526 -4.56 40.53 -29.51
N HIS A 527 -4.83 41.76 -29.05
CA HIS A 527 -6.17 42.24 -28.71
C HIS A 527 -6.42 43.65 -29.30
N PRO A 528 -7.41 43.86 -30.18
CA PRO A 528 -7.76 45.19 -30.68
C PRO A 528 -8.55 46.02 -29.66
N SER A 529 -9.33 45.40 -28.77
CA SER A 529 -10.20 46.11 -27.83
C SER A 529 -10.40 45.45 -26.47
N ALA A 530 -10.11 44.15 -26.32
CA ALA A 530 -10.28 43.43 -25.05
C ALA A 530 -9.12 43.71 -24.08
N SER A 531 -9.41 43.74 -22.79
CA SER A 531 -8.42 43.60 -21.74
C SER A 531 -7.91 42.16 -21.71
N TYR A 532 -6.67 41.97 -21.28
CA TYR A 532 -6.04 40.67 -21.09
C TYR A 532 -5.17 40.69 -19.85
N GLY A 533 -4.84 39.51 -19.36
CA GLY A 533 -3.86 39.35 -18.30
C GLY A 533 -3.83 37.95 -17.76
N VAL A 534 -3.07 37.78 -16.69
CA VAL A 534 -3.02 36.54 -15.93
C VAL A 534 -3.54 36.82 -14.53
N ASP A 535 -4.45 35.99 -14.05
CA ASP A 535 -5.05 36.12 -12.73
C ASP A 535 -5.21 34.74 -12.07
N SER A 536 -5.56 34.74 -10.79
CA SER A 536 -5.79 33.53 -9.99
C SER A 536 -7.27 33.26 -9.74
N TYR A 537 -8.18 33.87 -10.52
CA TYR A 537 -9.62 33.73 -10.34
C TYR A 537 -10.18 32.69 -11.30
N ASP A 538 -11.07 31.79 -10.84
CA ASP A 538 -11.70 30.76 -11.66
C ASP A 538 -10.68 29.99 -12.52
N VAL A 539 -9.60 29.55 -11.87
CA VAL A 539 -8.52 28.77 -12.47
C VAL A 539 -8.97 27.31 -12.53
N HIS A 540 -8.73 26.64 -13.66
CA HIS A 540 -9.05 25.21 -13.81
C HIS A 540 -8.09 24.33 -13.01
N SER A 541 -6.80 24.65 -13.04
CA SER A 541 -5.71 23.90 -12.41
C SER A 541 -4.49 24.81 -12.27
N GLY A 542 -3.73 24.71 -11.19
CA GLY A 542 -2.62 25.61 -10.89
C GLY A 542 -3.07 26.89 -10.19
N ASN A 543 -2.18 27.89 -10.13
CA ASN A 543 -2.44 29.15 -9.44
C ASN A 543 -2.97 30.23 -10.38
N TYR A 544 -2.77 30.08 -11.69
CA TYR A 544 -2.99 31.16 -12.63
C TYR A 544 -3.73 30.69 -13.89
N LYS A 545 -4.41 31.62 -14.55
CA LYS A 545 -4.92 31.45 -15.91
C LYS A 545 -4.78 32.73 -16.71
N LEU A 546 -4.71 32.60 -18.03
CA LEU A 546 -4.93 33.72 -18.94
C LEU A 546 -6.42 34.07 -18.95
N TYR A 547 -6.73 35.36 -18.88
CA TYR A 547 -8.06 35.88 -19.17
C TYR A 547 -8.01 36.85 -20.33
N PHE A 548 -9.17 36.98 -20.97
CA PHE A 548 -9.49 38.13 -21.78
C PHE A 548 -10.89 38.63 -21.44
N TRP A 549 -11.12 39.93 -21.57
CA TRP A 549 -12.36 40.53 -21.13
C TRP A 549 -12.71 41.81 -21.89
N ASN A 550 -13.98 41.97 -22.25
CA ASN A 550 -14.57 43.23 -22.71
C ASN A 550 -16.08 43.21 -22.47
N THR A 551 -16.71 44.38 -22.40
CA THR A 551 -18.17 44.56 -22.29
C THR A 551 -18.89 44.47 -23.63
N SER A 552 -18.17 44.61 -24.75
CA SER A 552 -18.70 44.45 -26.12
C SER A 552 -18.05 43.24 -26.80
N PRO A 553 -18.69 42.63 -27.82
CA PRO A 553 -18.06 41.56 -28.60
C PRO A 553 -16.67 41.94 -29.11
N TYR A 554 -15.73 41.01 -29.00
CA TYR A 554 -14.32 41.25 -29.30
C TYR A 554 -13.71 40.09 -30.07
N GLN A 555 -12.56 40.36 -30.69
CA GLN A 555 -11.66 39.36 -31.25
C GLN A 555 -10.36 39.41 -30.47
N GLN A 556 -9.68 38.29 -30.33
CA GLN A 556 -8.38 38.23 -29.65
C GLN A 556 -7.64 36.97 -30.03
N SER A 557 -6.35 36.93 -29.70
CA SER A 557 -5.56 35.72 -29.75
C SER A 557 -4.41 35.79 -28.75
N VAL A 558 -3.97 34.62 -28.30
CA VAL A 558 -2.66 34.42 -27.71
C VAL A 558 -1.96 33.35 -28.54
N HIS A 559 -0.66 33.50 -28.77
CA HIS A 559 0.11 32.57 -29.57
C HIS A 559 1.55 32.49 -29.10
N GLN A 560 2.15 31.33 -29.34
CA GLN A 560 3.56 31.08 -29.08
C GLN A 560 4.15 30.39 -30.31
N ILE A 561 5.31 30.87 -30.76
CA ILE A 561 6.03 30.29 -31.88
C ILE A 561 7.01 29.25 -31.34
N ILE A 562 6.79 27.98 -31.68
CA ILE A 562 7.72 26.90 -31.35
C ILE A 562 8.66 26.70 -32.54
N ASN A 563 9.90 27.17 -32.38
CA ASN A 563 10.94 27.02 -33.39
C ASN A 563 11.53 25.61 -33.37
N ASN A 564 12.05 25.16 -34.52
CA ASN A 564 12.72 23.87 -34.69
C ASN A 564 11.86 22.65 -34.32
N LEU A 565 10.56 22.72 -34.60
CA LEU A 565 9.66 21.58 -34.44
C LEU A 565 10.04 20.48 -35.46
N PRO A 566 10.40 19.25 -35.03
CA PRO A 566 10.66 18.15 -35.97
C PRO A 566 9.43 17.82 -36.83
N ASN A 567 9.62 17.13 -37.95
CA ASN A 567 8.48 16.59 -38.69
C ASN A 567 7.79 15.49 -37.88
N GLY A 568 6.48 15.60 -37.67
CA GLY A 568 5.72 14.63 -36.89
C GLY A 568 4.26 15.01 -36.72
N SER A 569 3.52 14.16 -36.01
CA SER A 569 2.16 14.47 -35.54
C SER A 569 2.22 15.03 -34.13
N TYR A 570 1.42 16.06 -33.86
CA TYR A 570 1.39 16.77 -32.58
C TYR A 570 -0.04 16.86 -32.07
N ASN A 571 -0.22 16.66 -30.77
CA ASN A 571 -1.47 16.94 -30.09
C ASN A 571 -1.38 18.33 -29.46
N ILE A 572 -2.34 19.19 -29.78
CA ILE A 572 -2.54 20.48 -29.13
C ILE A 572 -3.84 20.34 -28.34
N SER A 573 -3.82 20.67 -27.06
CA SER A 573 -5.04 20.74 -26.26
C SER A 573 -4.98 21.89 -25.28
N THR A 574 -6.13 22.47 -24.95
CA THR A 574 -6.23 23.56 -23.96
C THR A 574 -7.52 23.47 -23.16
N TRP A 575 -7.48 23.92 -21.90
CA TRP A 575 -8.67 24.07 -21.08
C TRP A 575 -9.23 25.47 -21.22
N VAL A 576 -10.51 25.58 -21.56
CA VAL A 576 -11.20 26.86 -21.72
C VAL A 576 -12.45 26.90 -20.88
N LYS A 577 -12.60 28.02 -20.17
CA LYS A 577 -13.79 28.33 -19.39
C LYS A 577 -14.97 28.61 -20.33
N LEU A 578 -16.08 27.92 -20.14
CA LEU A 578 -17.27 28.00 -21.01
C LEU A 578 -18.27 29.10 -20.61
N GLN A 579 -18.13 29.69 -19.43
CA GLN A 579 -19.11 30.62 -18.86
C GLN A 579 -18.47 31.95 -18.47
N ALA A 580 -19.19 33.05 -18.74
CA ALA A 580 -18.87 34.35 -18.17
C ALA A 580 -19.25 34.38 -16.67
N TYR A 581 -18.49 35.15 -15.90
CA TYR A 581 -18.60 35.32 -14.45
C TYR A 581 -20.05 35.30 -13.91
N SER A 582 -20.38 34.30 -13.09
CA SER A 582 -21.73 34.12 -12.53
C SER A 582 -21.75 33.89 -11.01
N GLY A 583 -20.60 33.83 -10.34
CA GLY A 583 -20.51 33.55 -8.90
C GLY A 583 -20.85 32.11 -8.51
N VAL A 584 -20.85 31.19 -9.48
CA VAL A 584 -21.07 29.74 -9.32
C VAL A 584 -19.85 28.99 -9.88
N ASP A 585 -19.67 27.72 -9.49
CA ASP A 585 -18.54 26.89 -9.92
C ASP A 585 -18.37 26.91 -11.47
N PRO A 586 -17.21 27.32 -11.97
CA PRO A 586 -16.99 27.50 -13.41
C PRO A 586 -16.95 26.16 -14.14
N THR A 587 -17.66 26.06 -15.27
CA THR A 587 -17.56 24.90 -16.17
C THR A 587 -16.47 25.11 -17.22
N TYR A 588 -15.68 24.06 -17.48
CA TYR A 588 -14.58 24.07 -18.44
C TYR A 588 -14.78 23.02 -19.54
N ALA A 589 -14.23 23.28 -20.73
CA ALA A 589 -14.08 22.30 -21.79
C ALA A 589 -12.60 22.15 -22.15
N ARG A 590 -12.24 20.93 -22.55
CA ARG A 590 -10.99 20.67 -23.24
C ARG A 590 -11.22 20.78 -24.74
N MET A 591 -10.47 21.65 -25.39
CA MET A 591 -10.36 21.69 -26.86
C MET A 591 -9.14 20.93 -27.33
#